data_AF-A0A7S4HDX1-F1
#
_entry.id   AF-A0A7S4HDX1-F1
#
_cell.length_a   1.000
_cell.length_b   1.000
_cell.length_c   1.000
_cell.angle_alpha   90.00
_cell.angle_beta   90.00
_cell.angle_gamma   90.00
#
_symmetry.space_group_name_H-M   'P 1'
#
loop_
_entity.id
_entity.type
_entity.pdbx_description
1 polymer ?
#
loop_
_entity_poly.entity_id
_entity_poly.type
_entity_poly.pdbx_seq_one_letter_code
_entity_poly.pdbx_strand_id
1 'polypeptide(L)'
;MVVRDSSRQQSRRASLRRDLRSFISQNCRGLKTSTRKTELISVLRWWRAFAACLQETWREATEELLEDGWLFIGSAPTAQHGRGSKDVGIMLGPLAASTLDEKHVDLGPRVVAVRLLAKEPRARSWSYVCVSWVSVAVGP
;
A
#
# COMPACT_ATOMS: atom_id res chain seq x y z
N MET A 1 33.15 27.86 -2.23
CA MET A 1 31.77 28.35 -2.43
C MET A 1 30.97 27.22 -3.10
N VAL A 2 30.18 26.46 -2.34
CA VAL A 2 29.37 25.36 -2.92
C VAL A 2 28.07 25.97 -3.46
N VAL A 3 28.02 26.22 -4.76
CA VAL A 3 26.77 26.57 -5.45
C VAL A 3 25.90 25.32 -5.44
N ARG A 4 25.03 25.18 -4.43
CA ARG A 4 24.02 24.12 -4.42
C ARG A 4 23.03 24.45 -5.53
N ASP A 5 22.94 23.57 -6.52
CA ASP A 5 22.01 23.66 -7.63
C ASP A 5 20.55 23.59 -7.12
N SER A 6 20.01 24.77 -6.83
CA SER A 6 18.67 25.00 -6.30
C SER A 6 17.60 24.41 -7.21
N SER A 7 17.85 24.38 -8.53
CA SER A 7 16.90 23.89 -9.54
C SER A 7 16.71 22.37 -9.47
N ARG A 8 17.80 21.61 -9.32
CA ARG A 8 17.75 20.15 -9.12
C ARG A 8 17.10 19.78 -7.79
N GLN A 9 17.35 20.55 -6.74
CA GLN A 9 16.71 20.32 -5.44
C GLN A 9 15.20 20.60 -5.49
N GLN A 10 14.77 21.63 -6.21
CA GLN A 10 13.36 21.99 -6.34
C GLN A 10 12.58 20.99 -7.21
N SER A 11 13.18 20.52 -8.32
CA SER A 11 12.61 19.46 -9.15
C SER A 11 12.48 18.12 -8.41
N ARG A 12 13.52 17.71 -7.65
CA ARG A 12 13.45 16.52 -6.79
C ARG A 12 12.35 16.61 -5.73
N ARG A 13 12.17 17.80 -5.12
CA ARG A 13 11.09 18.03 -4.14
C ARG A 13 9.71 17.94 -4.78
N ALA A 14 9.51 18.54 -5.96
CA ALA A 14 8.24 18.45 -6.68
C ALA A 14 7.92 17.00 -7.09
N SER A 15 8.94 16.24 -7.49
CA SER A 15 8.84 14.80 -7.78
C SER A 15 8.43 13.99 -6.54
N LEU A 16 9.14 14.14 -5.43
CA LEU A 16 8.82 13.47 -4.15
C LEU A 16 7.41 13.79 -3.67
N ARG A 17 6.96 15.04 -3.81
CA ARG A 17 5.59 15.46 -3.45
C ARG A 17 4.52 14.84 -4.34
N ARG A 18 4.81 14.55 -5.61
CA ARG A 18 3.90 13.79 -6.49
C ARG A 18 3.88 12.33 -6.10
N ASP A 19 5.04 11.74 -5.82
CA ASP A 19 5.14 10.34 -5.43
C ASP A 19 4.35 10.08 -4.14
N LEU A 20 4.51 10.91 -3.09
CA LEU A 20 3.79 10.82 -1.80
C LEU A 20 2.26 10.97 -1.88
N ARG A 21 1.70 11.30 -3.04
CA ARG A 21 0.24 11.48 -3.26
C ARG A 21 -0.36 10.40 -4.15
N SER A 22 0.43 9.45 -4.64
CA SER A 22 -0.05 8.40 -5.54
C SER A 22 -0.57 7.21 -4.74
N PHE A 23 -1.87 7.22 -4.43
CA PHE A 23 -2.57 6.09 -3.81
C PHE A 23 -3.41 5.38 -4.86
N ILE A 24 -3.25 4.07 -4.96
CA ILE A 24 -4.01 3.22 -5.88
C ILE A 24 -5.01 2.38 -5.07
N SER A 25 -6.18 2.11 -5.63
CA SER A 25 -7.05 1.04 -5.13
C SER A 25 -7.24 0.02 -6.25
N GLN A 26 -7.01 -1.26 -5.95
CA GLN A 26 -7.06 -2.33 -6.93
C GLN A 26 -7.76 -3.56 -6.36
N ASN A 27 -8.83 -3.98 -7.03
CA ASN A 27 -9.38 -5.33 -6.83
C ASN A 27 -8.52 -6.33 -7.63
N CYS A 28 -7.79 -7.18 -6.93
CA CYS A 28 -6.78 -8.07 -7.51
C CYS A 28 -7.38 -9.30 -8.19
N ARG A 29 -8.56 -9.78 -7.73
CA ARG A 29 -9.15 -11.06 -8.16
C ARG A 29 -8.14 -12.22 -8.08
N GLY A 30 -7.36 -12.24 -7.00
CA GLY A 30 -6.30 -13.21 -6.73
C GLY A 30 -4.88 -12.62 -6.80
N LEU A 31 -4.14 -12.77 -5.71
CA LEU A 31 -2.76 -12.32 -5.52
C LEU A 31 -1.91 -13.38 -4.79
N LYS A 32 -2.30 -14.66 -4.87
CA LYS A 32 -1.62 -15.76 -4.16
C LYS A 32 -0.22 -16.04 -4.70
N THR A 33 -0.06 -16.01 -6.02
CA THR A 33 1.17 -16.44 -6.69
C THR A 33 2.24 -15.35 -6.69
N SER A 34 3.51 -15.75 -6.69
CA SER A 34 4.65 -14.84 -6.86
C SER A 34 4.54 -14.03 -8.15
N THR A 35 4.21 -14.67 -9.27
CA THR A 35 4.04 -14.01 -10.57
C THR A 35 3.03 -12.86 -10.52
N ARG A 36 1.85 -13.06 -9.92
CA ARG A 36 0.84 -12.00 -9.78
C ARG A 36 1.31 -10.84 -8.90
N LYS A 37 2.07 -11.13 -7.84
CA LYS A 37 2.70 -10.10 -7.01
C LYS A 37 3.72 -9.29 -7.80
N THR A 38 4.60 -9.95 -8.56
CA THR A 38 5.61 -9.29 -9.41
C THR A 38 4.97 -8.42 -10.49
N GLU A 39 3.90 -8.90 -11.14
CA GLU A 39 3.12 -8.12 -12.10
C GLU A 39 2.53 -6.86 -11.45
N LEU A 40 1.86 -7.01 -10.31
CA LEU A 40 1.29 -5.89 -9.56
C LEU A 40 2.39 -4.88 -9.19
N ILE A 41 3.51 -5.33 -8.63
CA ILE A 41 4.65 -4.48 -8.26
C ILE A 41 5.18 -3.71 -9.48
N SER A 42 5.27 -4.37 -10.63
CA SER A 42 5.72 -3.74 -11.87
C SER A 42 4.78 -2.61 -12.31
N VAL A 43 3.47 -2.82 -12.24
CA VAL A 43 2.45 -1.80 -12.53
C VAL A 43 2.51 -0.64 -11.53
N LEU A 44 2.62 -0.95 -10.23
CA LEU A 44 2.70 0.07 -9.18
C LEU A 44 3.97 0.93 -9.32
N ARG A 45 5.10 0.33 -9.71
CA ARG A 45 6.34 1.06 -10.05
C ARG A 45 6.14 1.97 -11.26
N TRP A 46 5.52 1.46 -12.32
CA TRP A 46 5.22 2.24 -13.51
C TRP A 46 4.36 3.46 -13.19
N TRP A 47 3.36 3.31 -12.32
CA TRP A 47 2.51 4.40 -11.84
C TRP A 47 3.11 5.23 -10.71
N ARG A 48 4.34 4.91 -10.27
CA ARG A 48 5.02 5.55 -9.15
C ARG A 48 4.13 5.62 -7.90
N ALA A 49 3.39 4.54 -7.64
CA ALA A 49 2.48 4.45 -6.51
C ALA A 49 3.28 4.49 -5.20
N PHE A 50 2.78 5.26 -4.24
CA PHE A 50 3.29 5.28 -2.88
C PHE A 50 2.74 4.11 -2.08
N ALA A 51 1.43 3.89 -2.19
CA ALA A 51 0.74 2.75 -1.60
C ALA A 51 -0.43 2.32 -2.48
N ALA A 52 -0.82 1.06 -2.38
CA ALA A 52 -1.99 0.50 -3.02
C ALA A 52 -2.87 -0.23 -2.01
N CYS A 53 -4.15 0.13 -1.94
CA CYS A 53 -5.18 -0.62 -1.22
C CYS A 53 -5.68 -1.74 -2.12
N LEU A 54 -5.59 -2.97 -1.64
CA LEU A 54 -5.86 -4.18 -2.40
C LEU A 54 -7.10 -4.89 -1.84
N GLN A 55 -7.96 -5.36 -2.73
CA GLN A 55 -9.16 -6.14 -2.40
C GLN A 55 -9.18 -7.43 -3.20
N GLU A 56 -9.85 -8.47 -2.70
CA GLU A 56 -9.91 -9.79 -3.35
C GLU A 56 -8.51 -10.33 -3.69
N THR A 57 -7.59 -10.26 -2.74
CA THR A 57 -6.27 -10.89 -2.83
C THR A 57 -6.35 -12.42 -2.83
N TRP A 58 -7.46 -13.00 -2.37
CA TRP A 58 -7.72 -14.43 -2.15
C TRP A 58 -6.63 -15.12 -1.34
N ARG A 59 -6.03 -14.39 -0.40
CA ARG A 59 -5.04 -14.91 0.55
C ARG A 59 -5.73 -15.39 1.83
N GLU A 60 -4.96 -15.95 2.75
CA GLU A 60 -5.45 -16.56 3.99
C GLU A 60 -4.64 -16.05 5.18
N ALA A 61 -5.33 -15.95 6.32
CA ALA A 61 -4.81 -15.40 7.57
C ALA A 61 -4.26 -13.96 7.45
N THR A 62 -3.82 -13.42 8.57
CA THR A 62 -3.05 -12.18 8.59
C THR A 62 -1.62 -12.47 8.17
N GLU A 63 -1.05 -11.66 7.29
CA GLU A 63 0.31 -11.87 6.81
C GLU A 63 1.02 -10.55 6.47
N GLU A 64 2.34 -10.58 6.56
CA GLU A 64 3.21 -9.52 6.05
C GLU A 64 4.28 -10.13 5.16
N LEU A 65 4.49 -9.56 3.97
CA LEU A 65 5.41 -10.08 2.98
C LEU A 65 6.21 -8.94 2.34
N LEU A 66 7.54 -9.07 2.33
CA LEU A 66 8.42 -8.19 1.58
C LEU A 66 8.79 -8.85 0.25
N GLU A 67 8.47 -8.19 -0.86
CA GLU A 67 8.76 -8.66 -2.21
C GLU A 67 9.33 -7.50 -3.02
N ASP A 68 10.57 -7.64 -3.49
CA ASP A 68 11.22 -6.64 -4.36
C ASP A 68 11.18 -5.20 -3.80
N GLY A 69 11.35 -5.08 -2.48
CA GLY A 69 11.32 -3.81 -1.73
C GLY A 69 9.93 -3.24 -1.46
N TRP A 70 8.87 -3.93 -1.89
CA TRP A 70 7.48 -3.58 -1.58
C TRP A 70 6.96 -4.43 -0.41
N LEU A 71 6.33 -3.78 0.56
CA LEU A 71 5.80 -4.43 1.75
C LEU A 71 4.29 -4.61 1.59
N PHE A 72 3.84 -5.86 1.55
CA PHE A 72 2.44 -6.25 1.65
C PHE A 72 2.05 -6.46 3.11
N ILE A 73 0.91 -5.91 3.52
CA ILE A 73 0.26 -6.14 4.82
C ILE A 73 -1.17 -6.59 4.54
N GLY A 74 -1.49 -7.83 4.88
CA GLY A 74 -2.76 -8.48 4.54
C GLY A 74 -3.59 -8.83 5.77
N SER A 75 -4.90 -8.72 5.61
CA SER A 75 -5.90 -9.27 6.52
C SER A 75 -6.87 -10.15 5.72
N ALA A 76 -7.01 -11.40 6.13
CA ALA A 76 -7.82 -12.39 5.44
C ALA A 76 -8.39 -13.40 6.44
N PRO A 77 -9.49 -14.11 6.09
CA PRO A 77 -9.99 -15.20 6.92
C PRO A 77 -8.97 -16.35 6.98
N THR A 78 -9.13 -17.25 7.95
CA THR A 78 -8.26 -18.42 8.12
C THR A 78 -8.28 -19.40 6.95
N ALA A 79 -9.33 -19.39 6.14
CA ALA A 79 -9.48 -20.24 4.97
C ALA A 79 -10.18 -19.49 3.82
N GLN A 80 -9.74 -19.71 2.59
CA GLN A 80 -10.27 -19.08 1.39
C GLN A 80 -11.36 -19.94 0.73
N HIS A 81 -12.61 -19.49 0.78
CA HIS A 81 -13.76 -20.24 0.27
C HIS A 81 -14.26 -19.76 -1.11
N GLY A 82 -13.35 -19.46 -2.04
CA GLY A 82 -13.70 -18.97 -3.38
C GLY A 82 -13.99 -17.46 -3.44
N ARG A 83 -14.72 -17.01 -4.47
CA ARG A 83 -15.05 -15.58 -4.64
C ARG A 83 -15.78 -15.04 -3.42
N GLY A 84 -15.48 -13.79 -3.05
CA GLY A 84 -16.10 -13.16 -1.89
C GLY A 84 -15.51 -13.59 -0.55
N SER A 85 -14.33 -14.21 -0.53
CA SER A 85 -13.55 -14.60 0.65
C SER A 85 -13.08 -13.44 1.54
N LYS A 86 -13.59 -12.22 1.30
CA LYS A 86 -13.61 -11.09 2.25
C LYS A 86 -12.25 -10.45 2.51
N ASP A 87 -11.17 -10.93 1.91
CA ASP A 87 -9.80 -10.55 2.19
C ASP A 87 -9.35 -9.23 1.54
N VAL A 88 -8.40 -8.55 2.21
CA VAL A 88 -7.85 -7.24 1.83
C VAL A 88 -6.35 -7.15 2.15
N GLY A 89 -5.68 -6.21 1.50
CA GLY A 89 -4.29 -5.89 1.84
C GLY A 89 -3.93 -4.46 1.50
N ILE A 90 -2.76 -4.03 1.95
CA ILE A 90 -2.12 -2.79 1.52
C ILE A 90 -0.71 -3.13 1.06
N MET A 91 -0.36 -2.69 -0.14
CA MET A 91 0.99 -2.82 -0.70
C MET A 91 1.68 -1.45 -0.62
N LEU A 92 2.78 -1.38 0.13
CA LEU A 92 3.55 -0.16 0.38
C LEU A 92 4.80 -0.16 -0.48
N GLY A 93 5.03 0.95 -1.20
CA GLY A 93 6.30 1.20 -1.86
C GLY A 93 7.44 1.40 -0.84
N PRO A 94 8.71 1.32 -1.24
CA PRO A 94 9.85 1.40 -0.31
C PRO A 94 9.83 2.63 0.61
N LEU A 95 9.44 3.79 0.07
CA LEU A 95 9.33 5.03 0.85
C LEU A 95 8.13 5.02 1.80
N ALA A 96 7.01 4.43 1.40
CA ALA A 96 5.85 4.31 2.28
C ALA A 96 6.14 3.36 3.45
N ALA A 97 6.76 2.21 3.15
CA ALA A 97 7.16 1.23 4.14
C ALA A 97 8.14 1.81 5.18
N SER A 98 9.08 2.68 4.78
CA SER A 98 10.01 3.33 5.72
C SER A 98 9.36 4.41 6.60
N THR A 99 8.13 4.82 6.28
CA THR A 99 7.33 5.77 7.06
C THR A 99 6.20 5.11 7.86
N LEU A 100 6.12 3.78 7.82
CA LEU A 100 5.09 3.02 8.52
C LEU A 100 5.23 3.19 10.03
N ASP A 101 4.13 3.55 10.67
CA ASP A 101 4.07 3.89 12.10
C ASP A 101 3.14 2.93 12.85
N GLU A 102 1.93 2.73 12.35
CA GLU A 102 0.95 1.80 12.94
C GLU A 102 0.30 0.90 11.89
N LYS A 103 -0.12 -0.29 12.32
CA LYS A 103 -0.86 -1.28 11.53
C LYS A 103 -2.05 -1.78 12.34
N HIS A 104 -3.20 -1.91 11.69
CA HIS A 104 -4.42 -2.48 12.23
C HIS A 104 -4.91 -3.59 11.31
N VAL A 105 -4.64 -4.83 11.70
CA VAL A 105 -5.04 -6.08 11.03
C VAL A 105 -6.10 -6.84 11.84
N ASP A 106 -6.43 -6.32 13.02
CA ASP A 106 -7.34 -6.84 14.03
C ASP A 106 -8.81 -6.39 13.82
N LEU A 107 -9.07 -5.57 12.80
CA LEU A 107 -10.39 -5.02 12.47
C LEU A 107 -11.31 -6.02 11.74
N GLY A 108 -10.93 -7.30 11.74
CA GLY A 108 -11.56 -8.38 10.99
C GLY A 108 -10.99 -8.55 9.58
N PRO A 109 -11.35 -9.65 8.89
CA PRO A 109 -10.71 -10.06 7.64
C PRO A 109 -10.99 -9.13 6.45
N ARG A 110 -11.90 -8.16 6.62
CA ARG A 110 -12.38 -7.24 5.58
C ARG A 110 -11.76 -5.87 5.63
N VAL A 111 -10.98 -5.57 6.65
CA VAL A 111 -10.43 -4.25 6.87
C VAL A 111 -8.99 -4.39 7.31
N VAL A 112 -8.12 -3.64 6.65
CA VAL A 112 -6.76 -3.38 7.10
C VAL A 112 -6.51 -1.88 7.01
N ALA A 113 -5.88 -1.33 8.04
CA ALA A 113 -5.48 0.06 8.06
C ALA A 113 -4.01 0.19 8.45
N VAL A 114 -3.34 1.19 7.87
CA VAL A 114 -1.98 1.57 8.27
C VAL A 114 -1.88 3.08 8.41
N ARG A 115 -1.08 3.52 9.38
CA ARG A 115 -0.69 4.92 9.55
C ARG A 115 0.73 5.10 9.05
N LEU A 116 0.94 6.09 8.18
CA LEU A 116 2.23 6.45 7.61
C LEU A 116 2.59 7.88 8.01
N LEU A 117 3.78 8.09 8.58
CA LEU A 117 4.29 9.39 9.01
C LEU A 117 5.39 9.87 8.07
N ALA A 118 5.01 10.57 7.01
CA ALA A 118 5.95 11.16 6.07
C ALA A 118 6.48 12.50 6.60
N LYS A 119 7.77 12.53 6.94
CA LYS A 119 8.47 13.76 7.37
C LYS A 119 9.13 14.42 6.16
N GLU A 120 8.72 15.65 5.82
CA GLU A 120 9.47 16.49 4.89
C GLU A 120 10.47 17.34 5.69
N PRO A 121 11.80 17.27 5.44
CA PRO A 121 12.83 17.85 6.31
C PRO A 121 12.77 19.38 6.56
N ARG A 122 11.87 20.11 5.89
CA ARG A 122 11.67 21.56 6.03
C ARG A 122 10.23 22.03 5.81
N ALA A 123 9.25 21.12 5.91
CA ALA A 123 7.84 21.46 5.79
C ALA A 123 7.03 20.75 6.87
N ARG A 124 5.76 21.14 6.99
CA ARG A 124 4.77 20.51 7.88
C ARG A 124 4.83 18.98 7.72
N SER A 125 4.93 18.23 8.81
CA SER A 125 4.86 16.77 8.77
C SER A 125 3.49 16.33 8.25
N TRP A 126 3.47 15.27 7.45
CA TRP A 126 2.25 14.70 6.91
C TRP A 126 2.00 13.34 7.53
N SER A 127 0.76 13.12 7.94
CA SER A 127 0.27 11.81 8.34
C SER A 127 -0.71 11.34 7.28
N TYR A 128 -0.46 10.16 6.72
CA TYR A 128 -1.38 9.49 5.81
C TYR A 128 -1.98 8.29 6.54
N VAL A 129 -3.28 8.08 6.39
CA VAL A 129 -3.94 6.85 6.82
C VAL A 129 -4.43 6.16 5.56
N CYS A 130 -3.95 4.95 5.33
CA CYS A 130 -4.42 4.10 4.23
C CYS A 130 -5.34 3.05 4.82
N VAL A 131 -6.54 2.92 4.27
CA VAL A 131 -7.50 1.91 4.68
C VAL A 131 -7.96 1.16 3.43
N SER A 132 -7.78 -0.17 3.44
CA SER A 132 -8.39 -1.04 2.45
C SER A 132 -9.53 -1.80 3.10
N TRP A 133 -10.70 -1.77 2.46
CA TRP A 133 -11.85 -2.55 2.92
C TRP A 133 -12.62 -3.20 1.77
N VAL A 134 -13.36 -4.26 2.09
CA VAL A 134 -14.35 -4.87 1.20
C VAL A 134 -15.71 -4.82 1.87
N SER A 135 -16.65 -4.08 1.26
CA SER A 135 -18.08 -4.19 1.57
C SER A 135 -18.68 -5.32 0.73
N VAL A 136 -19.48 -6.17 1.35
CA VAL A 136 -20.36 -7.11 0.63
C VAL A 136 -21.77 -6.68 0.98
N ALA A 137 -22.56 -6.34 -0.03
CA ALA A 137 -24.00 -6.20 0.15
C ALA A 137 -24.49 -7.52 0.72
N VAL A 138 -24.95 -7.51 1.96
CA VAL A 138 -25.70 -8.63 2.51
C VAL A 138 -26.99 -8.62 1.70
N GLY A 139 -27.10 -9.53 0.74
CA GLY A 139 -28.39 -9.81 0.12
C GLY A 139 -29.36 -10.23 1.23
N PRO A 140 -30.65 -9.88 1.11
CA PRO A 140 -31.67 -10.26 2.10
C PRO A 140 -31.69 -11.76 2.37
#